data_AF-A0AAU0YFQ1-F1
#
_entry.id   AF-A0AAU0YFQ1-F1
#
_cell.length_a   1.000
_cell.length_b   1.000
_cell.length_c   1.000
_cell.angle_alpha   90.00
_cell.angle_beta   90.00
_cell.angle_gamma   90.00
#
_symmetry.space_group_name_H-M   'P 1'
#
loop_
_entity.id
_entity.type
_entity.pdbx_description
1 polymer ?
#
loop_
_entity_poly.entity_id
_entity_poly.type
_entity_poly.pdbx_seq_one_letter_code
_entity_poly.pdbx_strand_id
1 'polypeptide(L)'
;MTGWDLKPQGIQGVLKTTGETAGKIESYAKAYGTHLTSAATSAGTITAEDGGEGGEKAGGGLVALALSQYAEHATTDLKFIAARAGKSLTGAVDATTAYLNGDLEMAAESQRKALGIPDLDLTKPGVQTK
;
A
#
# COMPACT_ATOMS: atom_id res chain seq x y z
N MET A 1 25.65 7.15 -27.39
CA MET A 1 25.82 6.18 -26.28
C MET A 1 24.46 6.02 -25.63
N THR A 2 23.95 4.80 -25.55
CA THR A 2 22.71 4.54 -24.83
C THR A 2 22.98 4.82 -23.35
N GLY A 3 22.25 5.72 -22.71
CA GLY A 3 22.48 6.12 -21.30
C GLY A 3 22.20 5.03 -20.26
N TRP A 4 22.11 3.77 -20.69
CA TRP A 4 21.75 2.60 -19.92
C TRP A 4 22.99 1.72 -19.73
N ASP A 5 23.44 1.57 -18.49
CA ASP A 5 24.47 0.61 -18.05
C ASP A 5 23.89 -0.21 -16.89
N LEU A 6 22.93 -1.08 -17.22
CA LEU A 6 22.29 -1.92 -16.21
C LEU A 6 23.17 -3.13 -15.89
N LYS A 7 23.23 -3.47 -14.59
CA LYS A 7 23.86 -4.70 -14.07
C LYS A 7 22.76 -5.67 -13.61
N PRO A 8 22.30 -6.62 -14.45
CA PRO A 8 21.13 -7.45 -14.17
C PRO A 8 21.22 -8.22 -12.85
N GLN A 9 22.40 -8.76 -12.52
CA GLN A 9 22.62 -9.48 -11.25
C GLN A 9 22.45 -8.58 -10.03
N GLY A 10 22.96 -7.34 -10.09
CA GLY A 10 22.78 -6.36 -9.01
C GLY A 10 21.32 -5.97 -8.85
N ILE A 11 20.62 -5.79 -9.97
CA ILE A 11 19.19 -5.45 -9.99
C ILE A 11 18.36 -6.59 -9.40
N GLN A 12 18.64 -7.84 -9.76
CA GLN A 12 17.97 -9.00 -9.21
C GLN A 12 18.10 -9.08 -7.67
N GLY A 13 19.29 -8.77 -7.14
CA GLY A 13 19.51 -8.68 -5.69
C GLY A 13 18.62 -7.62 -5.03
N VAL A 14 18.55 -6.42 -5.60
CA VAL A 14 17.71 -5.31 -5.08
C VAL A 14 16.22 -5.64 -5.20
N LEU A 15 15.79 -6.22 -6.32
CA LEU A 15 14.40 -6.65 -6.53
C LEU A 15 13.98 -7.68 -5.50
N LYS A 16 14.84 -8.65 -5.20
CA LYS A 16 14.57 -9.68 -4.20
C LYS A 16 14.37 -9.06 -2.82
N THR A 17 15.33 -8.28 -2.33
CA THR A 17 15.27 -7.69 -0.97
C THR A 17 14.11 -6.69 -0.84
N THR A 18 13.85 -5.91 -1.88
CA THR A 18 12.72 -4.98 -1.92
C THR A 18 11.39 -5.73 -1.96
N GLY A 19 11.28 -6.80 -2.75
CA GLY A 19 10.09 -7.67 -2.80
C GLY A 19 9.81 -8.35 -1.45
N GLU A 20 10.85 -8.87 -0.78
CA GLU A 20 10.74 -9.45 0.56
C GLU A 20 10.25 -8.41 1.58
N THR A 21 10.71 -7.17 1.49
CA THR A 21 10.29 -6.09 2.38
C THR A 21 8.87 -5.64 2.06
N ALA A 22 8.53 -5.46 0.78
CA ALA A 22 7.19 -5.09 0.34
C ALA A 22 6.15 -6.16 0.71
N GLY A 23 6.52 -7.45 0.67
CA GLY A 23 5.67 -8.55 1.11
C GLY A 23 5.27 -8.49 2.60
N LYS A 24 6.01 -7.74 3.42
CA LYS A 24 5.67 -7.53 4.85
C LYS A 24 4.63 -6.44 5.07
N ILE A 25 4.32 -5.62 4.06
CA ILE A 25 3.36 -4.52 4.18
C ILE A 25 1.98 -5.04 4.60
N GLU A 26 1.54 -6.17 4.04
CA GLU A 26 0.26 -6.79 4.43
C GLU A 26 0.24 -7.19 5.91
N SER A 27 1.33 -7.80 6.39
CA SER A 27 1.48 -8.17 7.80
C SER A 27 1.45 -6.96 8.72
N TYR A 28 2.15 -5.87 8.35
CA TYR A 28 2.12 -4.63 9.12
C TYR A 28 0.75 -3.96 9.10
N ALA A 29 0.05 -3.97 7.97
CA ALA A 29 -1.32 -3.46 7.88
C ALA A 29 -2.29 -4.23 8.79
N LYS A 30 -2.18 -5.57 8.83
CA LYS A 30 -2.96 -6.42 9.75
C LYS A 30 -2.63 -6.15 11.22
N ALA A 31 -1.35 -6.01 11.56
CA ALA A 31 -0.92 -5.67 12.91
C ALA A 31 -1.46 -4.30 13.33
N TYR A 32 -1.37 -3.32 12.45
CA TYR A 32 -1.90 -1.98 12.66
C TYR A 32 -3.40 -1.98 12.95
N GLY A 33 -4.20 -2.68 12.15
CA GLY A 33 -5.64 -2.85 12.41
C GLY A 33 -5.93 -3.51 13.76
N THR A 34 -5.20 -4.58 14.10
CA THR A 34 -5.32 -5.25 15.40
C THR A 34 -5.03 -4.30 16.57
N HIS A 35 -3.97 -3.48 16.45
CA HIS A 35 -3.60 -2.53 17.50
C HIS A 35 -4.61 -1.38 17.63
N LEU A 36 -5.19 -0.90 16.53
CA LEU A 36 -6.26 0.11 16.57
C LEU A 36 -7.50 -0.43 17.27
N THR A 37 -7.93 -1.66 16.96
CA THR A 37 -9.07 -2.31 17.64
C THR A 37 -8.78 -2.51 19.13
N SER A 38 -7.57 -2.94 19.48
CA SER A 38 -7.14 -3.09 20.88
C SER A 38 -7.16 -1.75 21.62
N ALA A 39 -6.65 -0.68 21.01
CA ALA A 39 -6.68 0.66 21.57
C ALA A 39 -8.11 1.18 21.74
N ALA A 40 -8.97 1.00 20.75
CA ALA A 40 -10.38 1.38 20.80
C ALA A 40 -11.13 0.66 21.93
N THR A 41 -10.86 -0.63 22.12
CA THR A 41 -11.45 -1.43 23.22
C THR A 41 -10.93 -0.99 24.59
N SER A 42 -9.66 -0.58 24.65
CA SER A 42 -9.01 -0.18 25.92
C SER A 42 -9.27 1.27 26.32
N ALA A 43 -9.76 2.12 25.40
CA ALA A 43 -9.91 3.56 25.62
C ALA A 43 -11.10 3.96 26.52
N GLY A 44 -11.83 2.97 27.07
CA GLY A 44 -12.94 3.21 27.99
C GLY A 44 -14.20 3.71 27.28
N THR A 45 -15.20 4.15 28.06
CA THR A 45 -16.54 4.52 27.55
C THR A 45 -16.83 6.01 27.76
N ILE A 46 -15.86 6.91 27.57
CA ILE A 46 -16.16 8.35 27.58
C ILE A 46 -17.25 8.61 26.54
N THR A 47 -18.43 8.98 27.03
CA THR A 47 -19.61 9.39 26.26
C THR A 47 -19.72 10.90 26.38
N ALA A 48 -20.06 11.60 25.30
CA ALA A 48 -20.32 13.04 25.39
C ALA A 48 -21.51 13.28 26.33
N GLU A 49 -21.29 14.02 27.41
CA GLU A 49 -22.24 14.17 28.53
C GLU A 49 -23.45 15.09 28.21
N ASP A 50 -23.74 15.34 26.93
CA ASP A 50 -24.81 16.26 26.50
C ASP A 50 -25.63 15.74 25.29
N GLY A 51 -25.72 14.42 25.15
CA GLY A 51 -26.31 13.78 23.98
C GLY A 51 -27.24 12.60 24.29
N GLY A 52 -28.38 12.88 24.93
CA GLY A 52 -29.58 12.04 24.87
C GLY A 52 -29.66 10.87 25.86
N GLU A 53 -30.74 10.87 26.65
CA GLU A 53 -31.21 9.70 27.40
C GLU A 53 -31.38 8.49 26.48
N GLY A 54 -30.72 7.37 26.81
CA GLY A 54 -31.06 6.06 26.28
C GLY A 54 -30.40 5.69 24.95
N GLY A 55 -29.20 5.09 25.03
CA GLY A 55 -28.61 4.35 23.92
C GLY A 55 -27.56 3.38 24.45
N GLU A 56 -27.65 2.12 24.05
CA GLU A 56 -26.76 1.04 24.49
C GLU A 56 -25.29 1.45 24.46
N LYS A 57 -24.54 1.00 25.48
CA LYS A 57 -23.09 1.20 25.62
C LYS A 57 -22.37 0.78 24.34
N ALA A 58 -22.15 1.74 23.42
CA ALA A 58 -21.28 1.52 22.27
C ALA A 58 -19.90 1.17 22.83
N GLY A 59 -19.45 -0.07 22.62
CA GLY A 59 -18.17 -0.54 23.11
C GLY A 59 -17.05 0.36 22.58
N GLY A 60 -16.50 1.23 23.44
CA GLY A 60 -15.29 2.02 23.17
C GLY A 60 -15.41 3.56 23.19
N GLY A 61 -16.59 4.13 23.41
CA GLY A 61 -16.74 5.60 23.61
C GLY A 61 -16.25 6.48 22.45
N LEU A 62 -16.06 7.78 22.69
CA LEU A 62 -15.63 8.76 21.68
C LEU A 62 -14.26 8.43 21.04
N VAL A 63 -13.36 7.81 21.80
CA VAL A 63 -12.02 7.46 21.32
C VAL A 63 -12.09 6.31 20.31
N ALA A 64 -12.93 5.30 20.53
CA ALA A 64 -13.13 4.25 19.53
C ALA A 64 -13.71 4.79 18.21
N LEU A 65 -14.64 5.75 18.27
CA LEU A 65 -15.16 6.42 17.09
C LEU A 65 -14.07 7.17 16.32
N ALA A 66 -13.21 7.91 17.02
CA ALA A 66 -12.09 8.62 16.40
C ALA A 66 -11.07 7.64 15.77
N LEU A 67 -10.77 6.54 16.46
CA LEU A 67 -9.87 5.50 15.95
C LEU A 67 -10.46 4.77 14.73
N SER A 68 -11.78 4.56 14.68
CA SER A 68 -12.46 3.99 13.50
C SER A 68 -12.30 4.88 12.28
N GLN A 69 -12.57 6.19 12.42
CA GLN A 69 -12.40 7.14 11.31
C GLN A 69 -10.93 7.24 10.87
N TYR A 70 -10.00 7.26 11.83
CA TYR A 70 -8.58 7.25 11.52
C TYR A 70 -8.16 5.95 10.81
N ALA A 71 -8.68 4.80 11.23
CA ALA A 71 -8.41 3.50 10.61
C ALA A 71 -8.85 3.45 9.14
N GLU A 72 -10.00 4.03 8.80
CA GLU A 72 -10.52 4.08 7.43
C GLU A 72 -9.58 4.86 6.50
N HIS A 73 -9.11 6.03 6.94
CA HIS A 73 -8.14 6.83 6.19
C HIS A 73 -6.78 6.12 6.09
N ALA A 74 -6.24 5.66 7.22
CA ALA A 74 -4.94 4.99 7.25
C ALA A 74 -4.91 3.70 6.41
N THR A 75 -6.03 2.96 6.34
CA THR A 75 -6.14 1.76 5.49
C THR A 75 -5.99 2.10 4.01
N THR A 76 -6.53 3.24 3.58
CA THR A 76 -6.41 3.69 2.19
C THR A 76 -4.95 4.01 1.85
N ASP A 77 -4.25 4.71 2.74
CA ASP A 77 -2.84 5.03 2.58
C ASP A 77 -1.95 3.78 2.58
N LEU A 78 -2.23 2.81 3.45
CA LEU A 78 -1.51 1.53 3.49
C LEU A 78 -1.67 0.75 2.18
N LYS A 79 -2.90 0.72 1.63
CA LYS A 79 -3.16 0.13 0.30
C LYS A 79 -2.41 0.88 -0.80
N PHE A 80 -2.36 2.21 -0.75
CA PHE A 80 -1.61 3.03 -1.69
C PHE A 80 -0.13 2.69 -1.70
N ILE A 81 0.49 2.60 -0.52
CA ILE A 81 1.91 2.26 -0.36
C ILE A 81 2.18 0.87 -0.95
N ALA A 82 1.35 -0.12 -0.64
CA ALA A 82 1.48 -1.47 -1.19
C ALA A 82 1.40 -1.47 -2.72
N ALA A 83 0.39 -0.80 -3.28
CA ALA A 83 0.20 -0.68 -4.72
C ALA A 83 1.37 0.04 -5.40
N ARG A 84 1.91 1.10 -4.78
CA ARG A 84 3.06 1.84 -5.29
C ARG A 84 4.33 1.01 -5.27
N ALA A 85 4.56 0.26 -4.19
CA ALA A 85 5.70 -0.65 -4.07
C ALA A 85 5.64 -1.74 -5.15
N GLY A 86 4.48 -2.39 -5.30
CA GLY A 86 4.24 -3.38 -6.35
C GLY A 86 4.50 -2.83 -7.76
N LYS A 87 3.92 -1.67 -8.09
CA LYS A 87 4.11 -1.02 -9.38
C LYS A 87 5.58 -0.68 -9.68
N SER A 88 6.32 -0.24 -8.66
CA SER A 88 7.75 0.08 -8.79
C SER A 88 8.59 -1.19 -9.03
N LEU A 89 8.29 -2.27 -8.31
CA LEU A 89 8.95 -3.58 -8.50
C LEU A 89 8.68 -4.14 -9.89
N THR A 90 7.43 -4.18 -10.33
CA THR A 90 7.06 -4.64 -11.68
C THR A 90 7.73 -3.81 -12.76
N GLY A 91 7.69 -2.48 -12.65
CA GLY A 91 8.35 -1.60 -13.62
C GLY A 91 9.86 -1.83 -13.73
N ALA A 92 10.54 -2.09 -12.61
CA ALA A 92 11.96 -2.41 -12.59
C ALA A 92 12.27 -3.79 -13.21
N VAL A 93 11.42 -4.79 -12.97
CA VAL A 93 11.51 -6.11 -13.62
C VAL A 93 11.31 -5.98 -15.13
N ASP A 94 10.26 -5.29 -15.56
CA ASP A 94 9.90 -5.12 -16.97
C ASP A 94 10.97 -4.32 -17.72
N ALA A 95 11.48 -3.24 -17.12
CA ALA A 95 12.55 -2.44 -17.72
C ALA A 95 13.85 -3.24 -17.87
N THR A 96 14.21 -4.05 -16.87
CA THR A 96 15.40 -4.90 -16.92
C THR A 96 15.24 -6.01 -17.96
N THR A 97 14.05 -6.58 -18.08
CA THR A 97 13.73 -7.61 -19.08
C THR A 97 13.81 -7.05 -20.49
N ALA A 98 13.22 -5.88 -20.74
CA ALA A 98 13.30 -5.20 -22.03
C ALA A 98 14.76 -4.84 -22.39
N TYR A 99 15.53 -4.33 -21.43
CA TYR A 99 16.96 -4.06 -21.62
C TYR A 99 17.75 -5.33 -22.00
N LEU A 100 17.51 -6.46 -21.32
CA LEU A 100 18.14 -7.74 -21.64
C LEU A 100 17.79 -8.25 -23.04
N ASN A 101 16.59 -7.92 -23.53
CA ASN A 101 16.15 -8.24 -24.88
C ASN A 101 16.69 -7.25 -25.94
N GLY A 102 17.45 -6.23 -25.52
CA GLY A 102 17.98 -5.19 -26.41
C GLY A 102 16.98 -4.09 -26.78
N ASP A 103 15.78 -4.10 -26.18
CA ASP A 103 14.72 -3.11 -26.42
C ASP A 103 14.79 -1.97 -25.40
N LEU A 104 15.61 -0.98 -25.72
CA LEU A 104 15.83 0.18 -24.86
C LEU A 104 14.64 1.15 -24.82
N GLU A 105 13.81 1.15 -25.86
CA GLU A 105 12.61 1.97 -25.91
C GLU A 105 11.55 1.42 -24.96
N MET A 106 11.31 0.11 -25.01
CA MET A 106 10.43 -0.58 -24.09
C MET A 106 10.97 -0.51 -22.65
N ALA A 107 12.29 -0.58 -22.45
CA ALA A 107 12.88 -0.39 -21.12
C ALA A 107 12.56 1.00 -20.53
N ALA A 108 12.73 2.05 -21.34
CA ALA A 108 12.41 3.42 -20.93
C ALA A 108 10.90 3.63 -20.72
N GLU A 109 10.07 3.00 -21.56
CA GLU A 109 8.62 3.07 -21.42
C GLU A 109 8.11 2.37 -20.16
N SER A 110 8.62 1.17 -19.85
CA SER A 110 8.29 0.44 -18.61
C SER A 110 8.66 1.26 -17.38
N GLN A 111 9.85 1.90 -17.38
CA GLN A 111 10.25 2.80 -16.30
C GLN A 111 9.29 4.01 -16.17
N ARG A 112 8.90 4.64 -17.29
CA ARG A 112 7.94 5.76 -17.28
C ARG A 112 6.57 5.35 -16.76
N LYS A 113 6.06 4.18 -17.19
CA LYS A 113 4.76 3.65 -16.74
C LYS A 113 4.75 3.40 -15.23
N ALA A 114 5.86 2.92 -14.68
CA ALA A 114 6.02 2.69 -13.24
C ALA A 114 5.88 3.98 -12.40
N LEU A 115 6.25 5.14 -12.96
CA LEU A 115 6.13 6.44 -12.28
C LEU A 115 4.68 6.87 -12.08
N GLY A 116 3.74 6.40 -12.90
CA GLY A 116 2.33 6.78 -12.81
C GLY A 116 1.72 6.41 -11.46
N ILE A 117 0.83 7.26 -10.94
CA ILE A 117 0.14 7.02 -9.66
C ILE A 117 -0.61 5.68 -9.70
N PRO A 118 -0.55 4.84 -8.67
CA PRO A 118 -1.38 3.65 -8.57
C PRO A 118 -2.86 4.04 -8.47
N ASP A 119 -3.71 3.42 -9.29
CA ASP A 119 -5.15 3.50 -9.09
C ASP A 119 -5.56 2.45 -8.06
N LEU A 120 -6.23 2.88 -7.00
CA LEU A 120 -6.76 2.00 -5.96
C LEU A 120 -8.19 1.53 -6.26
N ASP A 121 -8.82 2.09 -7.29
CA ASP A 121 -10.13 1.69 -7.73
C ASP A 121 -10.06 0.42 -8.58
N LEU A 122 -10.25 -0.71 -7.91
CA LEU A 122 -10.29 -2.04 -8.53
C LEU A 122 -11.56 -2.28 -9.38
N THR A 123 -12.51 -1.34 -9.42
CA THR A 123 -13.78 -1.48 -10.14
C THR A 123 -13.81 -0.79 -11.50
N LYS A 124 -12.78 0.01 -11.84
CA LYS A 124 -12.68 0.63 -13.16
C LYS A 124 -12.24 -0.39 -14.22
N PRO A 125 -12.87 -0.39 -15.41
CA PRO A 125 -12.40 -1.19 -16.53
C PRO A 125 -10.98 -0.76 -16.92
N GLY A 126 -10.01 -1.68 -16.83
CA GLY A 126 -8.64 -1.46 -17.31
C GLY A 126 -7.51 -1.64 -16.28
N VAL A 127 -7.81 -1.88 -15.00
CA VAL A 127 -6.77 -2.18 -13.99
C VAL A 127 -6.57 -3.70 -13.88
N GLN A 128 -5.70 -4.21 -14.74
CA GLN A 128 -4.99 -5.50 -14.66
C GLN A 128 -5.87 -6.73 -14.42
N THR A 129 -6.43 -7.25 -15.51
CA THR A 129 -6.79 -8.67 -15.61
C THR A 129 -5.55 -9.54 -15.39
N LYS A 130 -5.74 -10.58 -14.59
CA LYS A 130 -4.80 -11.67 -14.25
C LYS A 130 -4.02 -12.23 -15.45
#